data_AF-A0A377Z3H6-F1
#
_entry.id   AF-A0A377Z3H6-F1
#
_cell.length_a   1.000
_cell.length_b   1.000
_cell.length_c   1.000
_cell.angle_alpha   90.00
_cell.angle_beta   90.00
_cell.angle_gamma   90.00
#
_symmetry.space_group_name_H-M   'P 1'
#
loop_
_entity.id
_entity.type
_entity.pdbx_description
1 polymer ?
#
loop_
_entity_poly.entity_id
_entity_poly.type
_entity_poly.pdbx_seq_one_letter_code
_entity_poly.pdbx_strand_id
1 'polypeptide(L)'
;MQQAYAAAGQPQHKVTEFIDDMAAAYAWADVVVCRSGALTVSEIAAAGLPALFVPFQHKDRQQYWNALPLEKAGAAKILEQPEFTVEAVASTLASWDRETLLDMAERARGASIPDATERVAEEVSAVALAR
;
A
#
# COMPACT_ATOMS: atom_id res chain seq x y z
N MET A 1 21.18 -6.75 -5.73
CA MET A 1 19.89 -7.48 -5.74
C MET A 1 19.63 -8.20 -7.06
N GLN A 2 19.74 -7.56 -8.23
CA GLN A 2 19.44 -8.24 -9.51
C GLN A 2 20.28 -9.51 -9.77
N GLN A 3 21.56 -9.50 -9.41
CA GLN A 3 22.41 -10.71 -9.44
C GLN A 3 21.90 -11.84 -8.53
N ALA A 4 21.30 -11.50 -7.38
CA ALA A 4 20.74 -12.51 -6.47
C ALA A 4 19.49 -13.18 -7.07
N TYR A 5 18.63 -12.40 -7.74
CA TYR A 5 17.48 -12.95 -8.48
C TYR A 5 17.92 -13.84 -9.65
N ALA A 6 18.94 -13.42 -10.41
CA ALA A 6 19.50 -14.25 -11.48
C ALA A 6 20.12 -15.55 -10.93
N ALA A 7 20.88 -15.47 -9.84
CA ALA A 7 21.46 -16.64 -9.18
C ALA A 7 20.40 -17.60 -8.60
N ALA A 8 19.24 -17.08 -8.20
CA ALA A 8 18.08 -17.87 -7.78
C ALA A 8 17.26 -18.42 -8.96
N GLY A 9 17.70 -18.25 -10.21
CA GLY A 9 17.00 -18.73 -11.39
C GLY A 9 15.73 -17.93 -11.73
N GLN A 10 15.62 -16.70 -11.25
CA GLN A 10 14.46 -15.82 -11.44
C GLN A 10 14.82 -14.52 -12.20
N PRO A 11 15.47 -14.59 -13.38
CA PRO A 11 15.96 -13.40 -14.11
C PRO A 11 14.84 -12.53 -14.68
N GLN A 12 13.60 -13.03 -14.76
CA GLN A 12 12.46 -12.33 -15.34
C GLN A 12 11.88 -11.24 -14.43
N HIS A 13 12.24 -11.21 -13.14
CA HIS A 13 11.78 -10.16 -12.24
C HIS A 13 12.54 -8.84 -12.46
N LYS A 14 11.79 -7.74 -12.57
CA LYS A 14 12.36 -6.40 -12.69
C LYS A 14 12.78 -5.89 -11.32
N VAL A 15 14.05 -5.50 -11.21
CA VAL A 15 14.61 -4.87 -10.00
C VAL A 15 15.14 -3.50 -10.40
N THR A 16 14.64 -2.45 -9.75
CA THR A 16 15.12 -1.07 -9.92
C THR A 16 15.46 -0.50 -8.55
N GLU A 17 16.40 0.45 -8.51
CA GLU A 17 16.79 1.12 -7.26
C GLU A 17 15.68 2.07 -6.78
N PHE A 18 15.11 2.81 -7.74
CA PHE A 18 13.98 3.71 -7.54
C PHE A 18 12.92 3.47 -8.62
N ILE A 19 11.70 3.93 -8.36
CA ILE A 19 10.60 3.97 -9.31
C ILE A 19 10.19 5.44 -9.42
N ASP A 20 10.62 6.11 -10.48
CA ASP A 20 10.34 7.54 -10.67
C ASP A 20 8.87 7.78 -11.03
N ASP A 21 8.31 6.91 -11.88
CA ASP A 21 6.91 6.94 -12.28
C ASP A 21 6.08 5.95 -11.46
N MET A 22 5.77 6.34 -10.23
CA MET A 22 4.93 5.56 -9.33
C MET A 22 3.50 5.40 -9.86
N ALA A 23 2.99 6.37 -10.61
CA ALA A 23 1.65 6.28 -11.20
C ALA A 23 1.59 5.14 -12.23
N ALA A 24 2.59 5.03 -13.12
CA ALA A 24 2.68 3.92 -14.06
C ALA A 24 2.89 2.57 -13.36
N ALA A 25 3.68 2.54 -12.29
CA ALA A 25 3.88 1.33 -11.51
C ALA A 25 2.59 0.86 -10.82
N TYR A 26 1.82 1.78 -10.24
CA TYR A 26 0.52 1.49 -9.65
C TYR A 26 -0.52 1.06 -10.70
N ALA A 27 -0.55 1.71 -11.86
CA ALA A 27 -1.45 1.31 -12.95
C ALA A 27 -1.15 -0.10 -13.49
N TRP A 28 0.10 -0.55 -13.38
CA TRP A 28 0.53 -1.87 -13.82
C TRP A 28 0.30 -2.98 -12.78
N ALA A 29 0.38 -2.66 -11.49
CA ALA A 29 0.36 -3.65 -10.43
C ALA A 29 -1.05 -4.21 -10.16
N ASP A 30 -1.16 -5.53 -9.95
CA ASP A 30 -2.39 -6.17 -9.43
C ASP A 30 -2.46 -6.10 -7.88
N VAL A 31 -1.29 -6.02 -7.21
CA VAL A 31 -1.16 -5.97 -5.74
C VAL A 31 0.17 -5.33 -5.35
N VAL A 32 0.22 -4.64 -4.21
CA VAL A 32 1.45 -4.01 -3.68
C VAL A 32 1.86 -4.63 -2.34
N VAL A 33 3.15 -4.98 -2.19
CA VAL A 33 3.75 -5.36 -0.90
C VAL A 33 4.66 -4.21 -0.45
N CYS A 34 4.32 -3.54 0.63
CA CYS A 34 5.03 -2.32 1.05
C CYS A 34 4.95 -2.04 2.55
N ARG A 35 5.74 -1.06 3.02
CA ARG A 35 5.56 -0.44 4.34
C ARG A 35 4.27 0.38 4.36
N SER A 36 3.73 0.64 5.55
CA SER A 36 2.48 1.39 5.72
C SER A 36 2.71 2.78 6.35
N GLY A 37 3.55 3.57 5.71
CA GLY A 37 3.62 5.01 5.99
C GLY A 37 2.28 5.68 5.67
N ALA A 38 1.95 6.78 6.36
CA ALA A 38 0.64 7.43 6.22
C ALA A 38 0.34 7.82 4.76
N LEU A 39 1.30 8.44 4.07
CA LEU A 39 1.16 8.82 2.66
C LEU A 39 1.01 7.59 1.76
N THR A 40 1.82 6.55 1.95
CA THR A 40 1.74 5.31 1.16
C THR A 40 0.37 4.64 1.30
N VAL A 41 -0.20 4.59 2.50
CA VAL A 41 -1.56 4.05 2.69
C VAL A 41 -2.59 4.88 1.91
N SER A 42 -2.50 6.22 1.97
CA SER A 42 -3.40 7.10 1.21
C SER A 42 -3.22 6.96 -0.30
N GLU A 43 -1.99 6.81 -0.79
CA GLU A 43 -1.67 6.58 -2.20
C GLU A 43 -2.26 5.25 -2.70
N ILE A 44 -2.13 4.18 -1.93
CA ILE A 44 -2.72 2.88 -2.25
C ILE A 44 -4.24 2.95 -2.32
N ALA A 45 -4.88 3.64 -1.36
CA ALA A 45 -6.32 3.88 -1.38
C ALA A 45 -6.74 4.67 -2.64
N ALA A 46 -6.03 5.76 -2.94
CA ALA A 46 -6.30 6.58 -4.11
C ALA A 46 -6.08 5.83 -5.43
N ALA A 47 -5.02 5.02 -5.52
CA ALA A 47 -4.74 4.16 -6.68
C ALA A 47 -5.79 3.04 -6.83
N GLY A 48 -6.48 2.67 -5.74
CA GLY A 48 -7.45 1.58 -5.75
C GLY A 48 -6.77 0.24 -5.87
N LEU A 49 -5.70 0.00 -5.11
CA LEU A 49 -4.92 -1.22 -5.18
C LEU A 49 -5.06 -2.08 -3.91
N PRO A 50 -5.12 -3.41 -4.05
CA PRO A 50 -4.91 -4.34 -2.95
C PRO A 50 -3.49 -4.20 -2.39
N ALA A 51 -3.35 -4.33 -1.07
CA ALA A 51 -2.04 -4.28 -0.44
C ALA A 51 -1.81 -5.36 0.62
N LEU A 52 -0.57 -5.86 0.66
CA LEU A 52 0.01 -6.57 1.79
C LEU A 52 0.94 -5.62 2.53
N PHE A 53 0.45 -5.01 3.60
CA PHE A 53 1.23 -4.08 4.40
C PHE A 53 2.14 -4.82 5.36
N VAL A 54 3.39 -4.35 5.44
CA VAL A 54 4.41 -4.84 6.35
C VAL A 54 4.86 -3.69 7.26
N PRO A 55 4.12 -3.35 8.32
CA PRO A 55 4.45 -2.21 9.16
C PRO A 55 5.88 -2.25 9.70
N PHE A 56 6.57 -1.11 9.68
CA PHE A 56 7.84 -0.98 10.38
C PHE A 56 7.65 -1.17 11.88
N GLN A 57 8.45 -2.05 12.47
CA GLN A 57 8.34 -2.37 13.89
C GLN A 57 8.92 -1.24 14.74
N HIS A 58 8.04 -0.53 15.44
CA HIS A 58 8.38 0.56 16.34
C HIS A 58 7.46 0.55 17.57
N LYS A 59 7.86 1.18 18.67
CA LYS A 59 7.17 1.10 19.97
C LYS A 59 5.72 1.58 19.94
N ASP A 60 5.43 2.59 19.11
CA ASP A 60 4.11 3.19 18.96
C ASP A 60 3.23 2.48 17.92
N ARG A 61 3.79 1.53 17.16
CA ARG A 61 3.12 0.81 16.07
C ARG A 61 2.43 1.75 15.07
N GLN A 62 2.97 2.95 14.84
CA GLN A 62 2.32 3.97 14.00
C GLN A 62 1.91 3.43 12.62
N GLN A 63 2.79 2.66 11.97
CA GLN A 63 2.49 2.08 10.67
C GLN A 63 1.40 0.99 10.68
N TYR A 64 1.23 0.26 11.80
CA TYR A 64 0.10 -0.65 11.95
C TYR A 64 -1.21 0.15 11.99
N TRP A 65 -1.25 1.23 12.75
CA TRP A 65 -2.43 2.09 12.86
C TRP A 65 -2.78 2.79 11.55
N ASN A 66 -1.78 3.14 10.74
CA ASN A 66 -2.02 3.68 9.41
C ASN A 66 -2.67 2.63 8.48
N ALA A 67 -2.24 1.37 8.53
CA ALA A 67 -2.77 0.32 7.65
C ALA A 67 -4.13 -0.23 8.08
N LEU A 68 -4.43 -0.20 9.38
CA LEU A 68 -5.62 -0.81 9.97
C LEU A 68 -6.95 -0.37 9.33
N PRO A 69 -7.17 0.90 8.94
CA PRO A 69 -8.38 1.31 8.22
C PRO A 69 -8.61 0.54 6.92
N LEU A 70 -7.58 0.32 6.10
CA LEU A 70 -7.72 -0.42 4.84
C LEU A 70 -7.91 -1.92 5.07
N GLU A 71 -7.24 -2.50 6.07
CA GLU A 71 -7.50 -3.89 6.45
C GLU A 71 -8.96 -4.08 6.92
N LYS A 72 -9.46 -3.18 7.77
CA LYS A 72 -10.86 -3.21 8.23
C LYS A 72 -11.88 -3.02 7.11
N ALA A 73 -11.53 -2.26 6.07
CA ALA A 73 -12.36 -2.12 4.88
C ALA A 73 -12.36 -3.39 3.99
N GLY A 74 -11.46 -4.35 4.26
CA GLY A 74 -11.24 -5.51 3.42
C GLY A 74 -10.41 -5.20 2.16
N ALA A 75 -9.67 -4.09 2.17
CA ALA A 75 -8.86 -3.62 1.03
C ALA A 75 -7.39 -4.08 1.10
N ALA A 76 -6.94 -4.54 2.27
CA ALA A 76 -5.56 -4.91 2.51
C ALA A 76 -5.45 -5.99 3.59
N LYS A 77 -4.25 -6.56 3.72
CA LYS A 77 -3.86 -7.39 4.87
C LYS A 77 -2.57 -6.87 5.49
N ILE A 78 -2.47 -6.96 6.81
CA ILE A 78 -1.30 -6.57 7.57
C ILE A 78 -0.54 -7.84 7.99
N LEU A 79 0.77 -7.85 7.76
CA LEU A 79 1.70 -8.79 8.37
C LEU A 79 2.75 -7.99 9.15
N GLU A 80 2.70 -8.03 10.48
CA GLU A 80 3.72 -7.36 11.28
C GLU A 80 5.08 -8.06 11.08
N GLN A 81 6.18 -7.33 11.29
CA GLN A 81 7.53 -7.83 10.97
C GLN A 81 7.90 -9.19 11.60
N PRO A 82 7.46 -9.55 12.82
CA PRO A 82 7.68 -10.90 13.37
C PRO A 82 6.96 -12.03 12.60
N GLU A 83 5.88 -11.70 11.90
CA GLU A 83 5.05 -12.63 11.11
C GLU A 83 5.40 -12.59 9.62
N PHE A 84 6.24 -11.64 9.19
CA PHE A 84 6.68 -11.47 7.81
C PHE A 84 7.72 -12.54 7.43
N THR A 85 7.26 -13.78 7.27
CA THR A 85 8.06 -14.92 6.81
C THR A 85 7.76 -15.25 5.35
N VAL A 86 8.64 -16.04 4.71
CA VAL A 86 8.46 -16.48 3.32
C VAL A 86 7.13 -17.22 3.17
N GLU A 87 6.82 -18.13 4.10
CA GLU A 87 5.61 -18.95 4.10
C GLU A 87 4.35 -18.10 4.28
N ALA A 88 4.38 -17.12 5.21
CA ALA A 88 3.24 -16.24 5.46
C ALA A 88 2.92 -15.34 4.26
N VAL A 89 3.96 -14.80 3.62
CA VAL A 89 3.81 -13.97 2.40
C VAL A 89 3.32 -14.82 1.23
N ALA A 90 3.97 -15.95 0.97
CA ALA A 90 3.61 -16.82 -0.15
C ALA A 90 2.19 -17.38 -0.01
N SER A 91 1.81 -17.86 1.18
CA SER A 91 0.45 -18.36 1.43
C SER A 91 -0.61 -17.28 1.31
N THR A 92 -0.33 -16.07 1.81
CA THR A 92 -1.25 -14.93 1.68
C THR A 92 -1.46 -14.56 0.22
N LEU A 93 -0.38 -14.36 -0.54
CA LEU A 93 -0.47 -13.99 -1.96
C LEU A 93 -1.10 -15.09 -2.81
N ALA A 94 -0.79 -16.36 -2.53
CA ALA A 94 -1.39 -17.50 -3.24
C ALA A 94 -2.88 -17.69 -2.93
N SER A 95 -3.38 -17.14 -1.83
CA SER A 95 -4.81 -17.22 -1.47
C SER A 95 -5.68 -16.18 -2.18
N TRP A 96 -5.09 -15.20 -2.85
CA TRP A 96 -5.80 -14.16 -3.58
C TRP A 96 -5.86 -14.48 -5.07
N ASP A 97 -7.05 -14.74 -5.58
CA ASP A 97 -7.33 -14.79 -7.01
C ASP A 97 -7.69 -13.41 -7.57
N ARG A 98 -7.88 -13.32 -8.89
CA ARG A 98 -8.19 -12.04 -9.55
C ARG A 98 -9.52 -11.44 -9.10
N GLU A 99 -10.50 -12.26 -8.73
CA GLU A 99 -11.80 -11.78 -8.23
C GLU A 99 -11.64 -11.15 -6.84
N THR A 100 -10.90 -11.82 -5.95
CA THR A 100 -10.56 -11.31 -4.62
C THR A 100 -9.78 -10.00 -4.73
N LEU A 101 -8.77 -9.93 -5.61
CA LEU A 101 -7.99 -8.72 -5.83
C LEU A 101 -8.86 -7.57 -6.35
N LEU A 102 -9.83 -7.84 -7.23
CA LEU A 102 -10.76 -6.82 -7.71
C LEU A 102 -11.65 -6.27 -6.60
N ASP A 103 -12.24 -7.14 -5.75
CA ASP A 103 -13.06 -6.70 -4.60
C ASP A 103 -12.22 -5.84 -3.61
N MET A 104 -10.98 -6.27 -3.33
CA MET A 104 -10.06 -5.49 -2.50
C MET A 104 -9.71 -4.12 -3.12
N ALA A 105 -9.50 -4.06 -4.44
CA ALA A 105 -9.21 -2.84 -5.19
C ALA A 105 -10.37 -1.83 -5.11
N GLU A 106 -11.60 -2.30 -5.31
CA GLU A 106 -12.81 -1.48 -5.21
C GLU A 106 -12.99 -0.92 -3.79
N ARG A 107 -12.75 -1.75 -2.76
CA ARG A 107 -12.76 -1.32 -1.35
C ARG A 107 -11.68 -0.30 -1.03
N ALA A 108 -10.47 -0.50 -1.56
CA ALA A 108 -9.36 0.45 -1.39
C ALA A 108 -9.77 1.82 -1.93
N ARG A 109 -10.31 1.84 -3.16
CA ARG A 109 -10.77 3.07 -3.80
C ARG A 109 -11.94 3.72 -3.06
N GLY A 110 -12.88 2.93 -2.57
CA GLY A 110 -14.01 3.40 -1.75
C GLY A 110 -13.60 4.04 -0.42
N ALA A 111 -12.42 3.71 0.10
CA ALA A 111 -11.87 4.28 1.33
C ALA A 111 -10.99 5.54 1.09
N SER A 112 -10.81 5.97 -0.16
CA SER A 112 -9.95 7.11 -0.51
C SER A 112 -10.61 8.47 -0.25
N ILE A 113 -9.79 9.50 0.00
CA ILE A 113 -10.20 10.92 0.09
C ILE A 113 -9.38 11.70 -0.95
N PRO A 114 -9.90 11.88 -2.17
CA PRO A 114 -9.12 12.43 -3.29
C PRO A 114 -8.91 13.96 -3.21
N ASP A 115 -9.70 14.66 -2.42
CA ASP A 115 -9.72 16.13 -2.27
C ASP A 115 -9.01 16.62 -1.00
N ALA A 116 -8.12 15.81 -0.42
CA ALA A 116 -7.47 16.12 0.85
C ALA A 116 -6.63 17.42 0.79
N THR A 117 -5.97 17.68 -0.34
CA THR A 117 -5.18 18.90 -0.53
C THR A 117 -6.07 20.15 -0.55
N GLU A 118 -7.16 20.10 -1.32
CA GLU A 118 -8.14 21.18 -1.45
C GLU A 118 -8.79 21.48 -0.10
N ARG A 119 -9.27 20.44 0.60
CA ARG A 119 -9.92 20.60 1.91
C ARG A 119 -9.03 21.28 2.94
N VAL A 120 -7.75 20.89 3.01
CA VAL A 120 -6.80 21.53 3.94
C VAL A 120 -6.54 22.98 3.53
N ALA A 121 -6.38 23.26 2.22
CA ALA A 121 -6.18 24.62 1.73
C ALA A 121 -7.37 25.54 2.03
N GLU A 122 -8.59 25.03 1.88
CA GLU A 122 -9.84 25.74 2.19
C GLU A 122 -9.94 26.10 3.67
N GLU A 123 -9.67 25.15 4.58
CA GLU A 123 -9.68 25.40 6.02
C GLU A 123 -8.63 26.43 6.44
N VAL A 124 -7.42 26.35 5.86
CA VAL A 124 -6.36 27.34 6.10
C VAL A 124 -6.81 28.73 5.63
N SER A 125 -7.43 28.83 4.46
CA SER A 125 -7.95 30.09 3.92
C SER A 125 -9.07 30.65 4.79
N ALA A 126 -10.02 29.82 5.21
CA ALA A 126 -11.13 30.21 6.07
C ALA A 126 -10.66 30.80 7.40
N VAL A 127 -9.69 30.16 8.06
CA VAL A 127 -9.12 30.64 9.33
C VAL A 127 -8.33 31.95 9.13
N ALA A 128 -7.64 32.11 7.99
CA ALA A 128 -6.89 33.32 7.70
C ALA A 128 -7.79 34.54 7.41
N LEU A 129 -8.92 34.32 6.73
CA LEU A 129 -9.89 35.36 6.35
C LEU A 129 -10.94 35.68 7.42
N ALA A 130 -11.04 34.87 8.47
CA ALA A 130 -11.92 35.13 9.62
C ALA A 130 -11.36 36.18 10.61
N ARG A 131 -10.34 36.93 10.23
CA ARG A 131 -9.72 38.04 10.98
C ARG A 131 -10.01 39.37 10.31
#